data_AF-A0A1Y2TS62-F1
#
_entry.id   AF-A0A1Y2TS62-F1
#
_cell.length_a   1.000
_cell.length_b   1.000
_cell.length_c   1.000
_cell.angle_alpha   90.00
_cell.angle_beta   90.00
_cell.angle_gamma   90.00
#
_symmetry.space_group_name_H-M   'P 1'
#
loop_
_entity.id
_entity.type
_entity.pdbx_description
1 polymer ?
#
loop_
_entity_poly.entity_id
_entity_poly.type
_entity_poly.pdbx_seq_one_letter_code
_entity_poly.pdbx_strand_id
1 'polypeptide(L)'
;MEIDLSSAEETDFTPFERPIFNVLKATLQYPGNQQAKIEKLADDIIFFCKSSSHGSGILWHVWSVVIEIIFYIPPGHPWQDCFIQCLSSLRQRDDTISSYDQPSTQTDLPWEDLPNLSYCVREKWLDPTDAEEELDEEFTKWKNFNSFVARVTSTGFAPWLSFPIWQLRTALEEPPVKGSAMDCRLWVASEWIIHCADIIFEDISSLKDLDEGLARSLSAGPLYDGKALLGAERWKFWKRRFSELNADSGKLELDNAVSNRILEALERMDKIEIGQLETSNETEARQEGSASASSSSHLNTRQLLLLDKSVYEKAFTKTLT
;
A
#
# COMPACT_ATOMS: atom_id res chain seq x y z
N MET A 1 3.92 18.69 -15.45
CA MET A 1 3.07 17.94 -16.40
C MET A 1 1.64 18.27 -16.03
N GLU A 2 0.85 18.80 -16.95
CA GLU A 2 -0.57 19.07 -16.71
C GLU A 2 -1.28 17.70 -16.69
N ILE A 3 -1.87 17.33 -15.55
CA ILE A 3 -2.68 16.11 -15.48
C ILE A 3 -4.03 16.42 -16.09
N ASP A 4 -4.43 15.60 -17.06
CA ASP A 4 -5.78 15.57 -17.56
C ASP A 4 -6.54 14.39 -16.93
N LEU A 5 -7.59 14.69 -16.17
CA LEU A 5 -8.50 13.70 -15.61
C LEU A 5 -9.64 13.34 -16.58
N SER A 6 -9.58 13.73 -17.86
CA SER A 6 -10.61 13.39 -18.83
C SER A 6 -10.78 11.89 -19.03
N SER A 7 -9.72 11.09 -18.99
CA SER A 7 -9.85 9.62 -19.00
C SER A 7 -10.64 9.09 -17.79
N ALA A 8 -10.51 9.73 -16.62
CA ALA A 8 -11.32 9.40 -15.45
C ALA A 8 -12.79 9.82 -15.59
N GLU A 9 -13.12 10.75 -16.49
CA GLU A 9 -14.52 11.14 -16.76
C GLU A 9 -15.28 10.03 -17.49
N GLU A 10 -14.57 9.24 -18.31
CA GLU A 10 -15.10 8.12 -19.08
C GLU A 10 -15.41 6.90 -18.21
N THR A 11 -14.89 6.82 -16.98
CA THR A 11 -15.25 5.78 -16.03
C THR A 11 -16.76 5.80 -15.77
N ASP A 12 -17.41 4.63 -15.76
CA ASP A 12 -18.83 4.47 -15.50
C ASP A 12 -19.16 4.58 -13.99
N PHE A 13 -19.02 5.79 -13.41
CA PHE A 13 -19.48 6.07 -12.06
C PHE A 13 -21.00 5.99 -11.98
N THR A 14 -21.49 5.34 -10.92
CA THR A 14 -22.92 5.34 -10.58
C THR A 14 -23.45 6.77 -10.38
N PRO A 15 -24.78 6.98 -10.43
CA PRO A 15 -25.37 8.29 -10.12
C PRO A 15 -24.99 8.86 -8.75
N PHE A 16 -24.54 8.00 -7.81
CA PHE A 16 -24.07 8.40 -6.49
C PHE A 16 -22.58 8.77 -6.47
N GLU A 17 -21.76 8.07 -7.25
CA GLU A 17 -20.31 8.31 -7.34
C GLU A 17 -19.98 9.52 -8.21
N ARG A 18 -20.81 9.82 -9.21
CA ARG A 18 -20.58 10.96 -10.12
C ARG A 18 -20.49 12.30 -9.39
N PRO A 19 -21.38 12.65 -8.44
CA PRO A 19 -21.22 13.86 -7.62
C PRO A 19 -19.94 13.88 -6.79
N ILE A 20 -19.55 12.74 -6.21
CA ILE A 20 -18.31 12.61 -5.41
C ILE A 20 -17.10 12.92 -6.31
N PHE A 21 -17.04 12.26 -7.47
CA PHE A 21 -15.96 12.48 -8.45
C PHE A 21 -15.87 13.94 -8.87
N ASN A 22 -16.99 14.56 -9.24
CA ASN A 22 -17.02 15.95 -9.69
C ASN A 22 -16.50 16.92 -8.62
N VAL A 23 -16.88 16.71 -7.35
CA VAL A 23 -16.42 17.56 -6.25
C VAL A 23 -14.93 17.35 -5.96
N LEU A 24 -14.47 16.11 -5.83
CA LEU A 24 -13.05 15.82 -5.57
C LEU A 24 -12.16 16.32 -6.71
N LYS A 25 -12.57 16.09 -7.97
CA LYS A 25 -11.90 16.64 -9.16
C LYS A 25 -11.83 18.17 -9.12
N ALA A 26 -12.95 18.84 -8.85
CA ALA A 26 -12.98 20.30 -8.76
C ALA A 26 -12.04 20.82 -7.67
N THR A 27 -11.99 20.14 -6.51
CA THR A 27 -11.07 20.47 -5.42
C THR A 27 -9.60 20.36 -5.85
N LEU A 28 -9.22 19.32 -6.60
CA LEU A 28 -7.87 19.17 -7.14
C LEU A 28 -7.51 20.25 -8.17
N GLN A 29 -8.46 20.59 -9.04
CA GLN A 29 -8.28 21.58 -10.11
C GLN A 29 -8.34 23.03 -9.61
N TYR A 30 -8.91 23.28 -8.43
CA TYR A 30 -9.01 24.61 -7.85
C TYR A 30 -7.62 25.27 -7.74
N PRO A 31 -7.45 26.56 -8.13
CA PRO A 31 -6.18 27.28 -8.04
C PRO A 31 -5.88 27.75 -6.60
N GLY A 32 -5.97 26.82 -5.64
CA GLY A 32 -5.58 27.01 -4.24
C GLY A 32 -4.19 26.47 -3.96
N ASN A 33 -3.63 26.85 -2.80
CA ASN A 33 -2.40 26.23 -2.31
C ASN A 33 -2.66 24.76 -1.90
N GLN A 34 -1.59 23.98 -1.76
CA GLN A 34 -1.67 22.56 -1.45
C GLN A 34 -2.40 22.26 -0.13
N GLN A 35 -2.17 23.07 0.91
CA GLN A 35 -2.82 22.91 2.21
C GLN A 35 -4.35 23.06 2.12
N ALA A 36 -4.83 24.07 1.39
CA ALA A 36 -6.26 24.29 1.19
C ALA A 36 -6.91 23.11 0.45
N LYS A 37 -6.20 22.47 -0.50
CA LYS A 37 -6.68 21.27 -1.19
C LYS A 37 -6.76 20.08 -0.23
N ILE A 38 -5.75 19.87 0.60
CA ILE A 38 -5.72 18.79 1.60
C ILE A 38 -6.92 18.90 2.54
N GLU A 39 -7.13 20.07 3.14
CA GLU A 39 -8.24 20.33 4.06
C GLU A 39 -9.59 20.15 3.36
N LYS A 40 -9.73 20.69 2.16
CA LYS A 40 -10.97 20.60 1.40
C LYS A 40 -11.31 19.17 0.97
N LEU A 41 -10.32 18.37 0.54
CA LEU A 41 -10.52 16.96 0.23
C LEU A 41 -11.01 16.17 1.45
N ALA A 42 -10.42 16.42 2.63
CA ALA A 42 -10.84 15.76 3.86
C ALA A 42 -12.27 16.14 4.25
N ASP A 43 -12.59 17.44 4.20
CA ASP A 43 -13.95 17.93 4.49
C ASP A 43 -14.98 17.40 3.47
N ASP A 44 -14.62 17.30 2.19
CA ASP A 44 -15.50 16.74 1.14
C ASP A 44 -15.77 15.24 1.39
N ILE A 45 -14.73 14.45 1.71
CA ILE A 45 -14.87 13.04 2.07
C ILE A 45 -15.80 12.87 3.27
N ILE A 46 -15.58 13.64 4.34
CA ILE A 46 -16.43 13.62 5.55
C ILE A 46 -17.86 14.03 5.20
N PHE A 47 -18.02 15.08 4.37
CA PHE A 47 -19.33 15.56 3.95
C PHE A 47 -20.11 14.46 3.24
N PHE A 48 -19.55 13.79 2.22
CA PHE A 48 -20.23 12.73 1.50
C PHE A 48 -20.56 11.53 2.39
N CYS A 49 -19.65 11.19 3.30
CA CYS A 49 -19.86 10.13 4.28
C CYS A 49 -20.99 10.40 5.27
N LYS A 50 -21.26 11.66 5.61
CA LYS A 50 -22.31 12.06 6.58
C LYS A 50 -23.63 12.48 5.96
N SER A 51 -23.61 12.99 4.73
CA SER A 51 -24.79 13.56 4.06
C SER A 51 -25.66 12.52 3.37
N SER A 52 -25.21 11.27 3.27
CA SER A 52 -25.96 10.18 2.66
C SER A 52 -27.16 9.77 3.52
N SER A 53 -28.37 10.14 3.08
CA SER A 53 -29.66 9.60 3.55
C SER A 53 -29.89 8.12 3.16
N HIS A 54 -28.89 7.47 2.57
CA HIS A 54 -29.00 6.20 1.87
C HIS A 54 -28.06 5.15 2.46
N GLY A 55 -28.39 4.65 3.65
CA GLY A 55 -28.04 3.29 4.10
C GLY A 55 -26.57 2.85 4.08
N SER A 56 -26.39 1.54 4.25
CA SER A 56 -25.12 0.81 4.23
C SER A 56 -24.30 1.07 2.96
N GLY A 57 -22.96 1.13 3.08
CA GLY A 57 -22.05 1.14 1.93
C GLY A 57 -21.51 2.50 1.44
N ILE A 58 -21.84 3.65 2.05
CA ILE A 58 -21.34 4.97 1.56
C ILE A 58 -19.80 5.06 1.51
N LEU A 59 -19.11 4.51 2.51
CA LEU A 59 -17.64 4.47 2.54
C LEU A 59 -17.07 3.77 1.31
N TRP A 60 -17.75 2.72 0.84
CA TRP A 60 -17.33 1.97 -0.33
C TRP A 60 -17.36 2.84 -1.59
N HIS A 61 -18.42 3.60 -1.79
CA HIS A 61 -18.55 4.50 -2.94
C HIS A 61 -17.52 5.63 -2.90
N VAL A 62 -17.32 6.25 -1.73
CA VAL A 62 -16.32 7.32 -1.58
C VAL A 62 -14.92 6.79 -1.87
N TRP A 63 -14.53 5.65 -1.29
CA TRP A 63 -13.21 5.07 -1.53
C TRP A 63 -13.03 4.57 -2.95
N SER A 64 -14.08 4.01 -3.57
CA SER A 64 -14.04 3.61 -4.98
C SER A 64 -13.73 4.79 -5.89
N VAL A 65 -14.36 5.95 -5.66
CA VAL A 65 -14.08 7.17 -6.43
C VAL A 65 -12.68 7.72 -6.16
N VAL A 66 -12.24 7.71 -4.90
CA VAL A 66 -10.86 8.14 -4.55
C VAL A 66 -9.84 7.28 -5.29
N ILE A 67 -9.96 5.95 -5.21
CA ILE A 67 -9.06 5.01 -5.89
C ILE A 67 -9.12 5.21 -7.41
N GLU A 68 -10.31 5.43 -7.98
CA GLU A 68 -10.45 5.69 -9.40
C GLU A 68 -9.69 6.94 -9.84
N ILE A 69 -9.79 8.03 -9.08
CA ILE A 69 -9.01 9.25 -9.35
C ILE A 69 -7.50 8.97 -9.25
N ILE A 70 -7.07 8.18 -8.26
CA ILE A 70 -5.66 7.83 -8.06
C ILE A 70 -5.06 7.09 -9.26
N PHE A 71 -5.83 6.24 -9.95
CA PHE A 71 -5.35 5.56 -11.17
C PHE A 71 -4.85 6.53 -12.24
N TYR A 72 -5.32 7.77 -12.26
CA TYR A 72 -4.95 8.78 -13.26
C TYR A 72 -4.00 9.87 -12.71
N ILE A 73 -3.49 9.72 -11.49
CA ILE A 73 -2.53 10.67 -10.90
C ILE A 73 -1.13 10.03 -10.89
N PRO A 74 -0.18 10.54 -11.71
CA PRO A 74 1.18 10.04 -11.77
C PRO A 74 1.93 10.11 -10.43
N PRO A 75 2.90 9.20 -10.21
CA PRO A 75 3.77 9.22 -9.05
C PRO A 75 4.52 10.55 -8.98
N GLY A 76 4.58 11.14 -7.79
CA GLY A 76 5.26 12.43 -7.57
C GLY A 76 4.49 13.66 -8.04
N HIS A 77 3.28 13.52 -8.57
CA HIS A 77 2.43 14.70 -8.79
C HIS A 77 1.88 15.24 -7.45
N PRO A 78 1.83 16.58 -7.25
CA PRO A 78 1.34 17.17 -6.00
C PRO A 78 -0.08 16.76 -5.59
N TRP A 79 -0.93 16.35 -6.54
CA TRP A 79 -2.27 15.84 -6.23
C TRP A 79 -2.26 14.50 -5.50
N GLN A 80 -1.28 13.63 -5.80
CA GLN A 80 -1.13 12.38 -5.06
C GLN A 80 -0.73 12.69 -3.61
N ASP A 81 0.16 13.67 -3.42
CA ASP A 81 0.56 14.17 -2.09
C ASP A 81 -0.63 14.75 -1.33
N CYS A 82 -1.53 15.46 -2.02
CA CYS A 82 -2.75 15.98 -1.43
C CYS A 82 -3.62 14.86 -0.86
N PHE A 83 -3.80 13.76 -1.60
CA PHE A 83 -4.58 12.62 -1.09
C PHE A 83 -3.90 11.91 0.08
N ILE A 84 -2.58 11.69 0.03
CA ILE A 84 -1.84 11.05 1.14
C ILE A 84 -1.96 11.88 2.42
N GLN A 85 -1.77 13.20 2.31
CA GLN A 85 -1.90 14.11 3.45
C GLN A 85 -3.35 14.30 3.90
N CYS A 86 -4.32 14.23 2.97
CA CYS A 86 -5.74 14.19 3.28
C CYS A 86 -6.08 12.97 4.14
N LEU A 87 -5.64 11.76 3.75
CA LEU A 87 -5.82 10.56 4.57
C LEU A 87 -5.17 10.68 5.94
N SER A 88 -3.96 11.24 6.00
CA SER A 88 -3.28 11.51 7.29
C SER A 88 -4.06 12.50 8.16
N SER A 89 -4.68 13.51 7.54
CA SER A 89 -5.52 14.51 8.22
C SER A 89 -6.84 13.90 8.71
N LEU A 90 -7.45 12.99 7.94
CA LEU A 90 -8.63 12.23 8.35
C LEU A 90 -8.32 11.38 9.58
N ARG A 91 -7.17 10.68 9.59
CA ARG A 91 -6.76 9.84 10.73
C ARG A 91 -6.57 10.61 12.04
N GLN A 92 -6.39 11.92 11.98
CA GLN A 92 -6.26 12.80 13.16
C GLN A 92 -7.59 13.40 13.61
N ARG A 93 -8.70 13.08 12.95
CA ARG A 93 -10.02 13.57 13.36
C ARG A 93 -10.57 12.73 14.52
N ASP A 94 -11.07 13.43 15.52
CA ASP A 94 -11.71 12.82 16.70
C ASP A 94 -13.15 12.35 16.44
N ASP A 95 -13.74 12.69 15.29
CA ASP A 95 -15.10 12.29 14.95
C ASP A 95 -15.15 10.89 14.35
N THR A 96 -16.35 10.34 14.33
CA THR A 96 -16.62 8.99 13.83
C THR A 96 -17.59 9.04 12.66
N ILE A 97 -17.61 7.95 11.89
CA ILE A 97 -18.63 7.69 10.89
C ILE A 97 -19.50 6.52 11.36
N SER A 98 -20.82 6.68 11.32
CA SER A 98 -21.73 5.58 11.63
C SER A 98 -21.72 4.54 10.51
N SER A 99 -21.40 3.29 10.84
CA SER A 99 -21.64 2.17 9.94
C SER A 99 -23.12 1.82 9.95
N TYR A 100 -23.73 1.76 8.76
CA TYR A 100 -25.08 1.24 8.55
C TYR A 100 -25.08 -0.20 8.00
N ASP A 101 -23.91 -0.84 7.93
CA ASP A 101 -23.76 -2.16 7.28
C ASP A 101 -24.38 -3.30 8.10
N GLN A 102 -24.77 -3.06 9.36
CA GLN A 102 -25.55 -3.99 10.18
C GLN A 102 -26.75 -3.28 10.84
N PRO A 103 -28.01 -3.64 10.50
CA PRO A 103 -29.21 -2.99 11.03
C PRO A 103 -29.38 -3.06 12.56
N SER A 104 -28.64 -3.93 13.25
CA SER A 104 -28.77 -4.14 14.70
C SER A 104 -27.66 -3.55 15.56
N THR A 105 -26.60 -2.99 14.96
CA THR A 105 -25.50 -2.34 15.71
C THR A 105 -25.01 -1.13 14.93
N GLN A 106 -25.49 0.06 15.28
CA GLN A 106 -24.82 1.29 14.88
C GLN A 106 -23.46 1.29 15.57
N THR A 107 -22.41 1.01 14.80
CA THR A 107 -21.04 1.09 15.26
C THR A 107 -20.43 2.36 14.68
N ASP A 108 -20.02 3.25 15.56
CA ASP A 108 -19.25 4.43 15.19
C ASP A 108 -17.81 4.00 14.91
N LEU A 109 -17.38 4.18 13.65
CA LEU A 109 -16.06 3.82 13.18
C LEU A 109 -15.14 5.04 13.24
N PRO A 110 -13.97 4.97 13.91
CA PRO A 110 -13.02 6.07 13.98
C PRO A 110 -12.32 6.28 12.64
N TRP A 111 -12.00 7.52 12.30
CA TRP A 111 -11.22 7.83 11.10
C TRP A 111 -9.75 7.40 11.17
N GLU A 112 -9.21 7.19 12.37
CA GLU A 112 -7.84 6.69 12.60
C GLU A 112 -7.52 5.44 11.77
N ASP A 113 -8.52 4.57 11.60
CA ASP A 113 -8.42 3.29 10.90
C ASP A 113 -8.82 3.36 9.41
N LEU A 114 -9.27 4.53 8.91
CA LEU A 114 -9.77 4.73 7.55
C LEU A 114 -10.75 3.61 7.14
N PRO A 115 -11.93 3.53 7.77
CA PRO A 115 -12.82 2.38 7.68
C PRO A 115 -13.17 2.03 6.23
N ASN A 116 -13.11 0.74 5.91
CA ASN A 116 -13.33 0.14 4.59
C ASN A 116 -12.30 0.46 3.48
N LEU A 117 -11.34 1.37 3.69
CA LEU A 117 -10.35 1.71 2.66
C LEU A 117 -9.53 0.49 2.24
N SER A 118 -9.08 -0.33 3.21
CA SER A 118 -8.29 -1.54 2.93
C SER A 118 -9.04 -2.56 2.07
N TYR A 119 -10.36 -2.67 2.23
CA TYR A 119 -11.20 -3.55 1.41
C TYR A 119 -11.30 -3.04 -0.02
N CYS A 120 -11.57 -1.74 -0.21
CA CYS A 120 -11.63 -1.15 -1.54
C CYS A 120 -10.29 -1.23 -2.26
N VAL A 121 -9.17 -1.00 -1.55
CA VAL A 121 -7.82 -1.19 -2.11
C VAL A 121 -7.60 -2.64 -2.53
N ARG A 122 -7.99 -3.61 -1.71
CA ARG A 122 -7.83 -5.03 -2.04
C ARG A 122 -8.69 -5.45 -3.24
N GLU A 123 -9.92 -4.97 -3.34
CA GLU A 123 -10.81 -5.28 -4.47
C GLU A 123 -10.23 -4.78 -5.79
N LYS A 124 -9.65 -3.58 -5.80
CA LYS A 124 -9.00 -2.99 -6.98
C LYS A 124 -7.59 -3.54 -7.23
N TRP A 125 -7.10 -4.47 -6.41
CA TRP A 125 -5.75 -5.04 -6.52
C TRP A 125 -5.67 -6.14 -7.57
N LEU A 126 -5.83 -5.75 -8.84
CA LEU A 126 -5.74 -6.62 -10.01
C LEU A 126 -4.45 -6.30 -10.77
N ASP A 127 -3.44 -7.16 -10.66
CA ASP A 127 -2.15 -6.95 -11.32
C ASP A 127 -2.30 -7.15 -12.85
N PRO A 128 -2.20 -6.08 -13.66
CA PRO A 128 -2.40 -6.20 -15.11
C PRO A 128 -1.25 -6.96 -15.78
N THR A 129 -0.12 -7.16 -15.11
CA THR A 129 1.04 -7.85 -15.69
C THR A 129 0.87 -9.36 -15.75
N ASP A 130 -0.22 -9.90 -15.19
CA ASP A 130 -0.63 -11.29 -15.35
C ASP A 130 -1.46 -11.52 -16.63
N ALA A 131 -1.86 -10.45 -17.32
CA ALA A 131 -2.52 -10.55 -18.62
C ALA A 131 -1.53 -10.99 -19.71
N GLU A 132 -2.05 -11.71 -20.73
CA GLU A 132 -1.24 -12.14 -21.88
C GLU A 132 -0.93 -10.98 -22.85
N GLU A 133 -1.69 -9.88 -22.77
CA GLU A 133 -1.57 -8.72 -23.65
C GLU A 133 -0.87 -7.56 -22.93
N GLU A 134 -0.03 -6.82 -23.66
CA GLU A 134 0.58 -5.59 -23.14
C GLU A 134 -0.44 -4.44 -23.12
N LEU A 135 -0.71 -3.92 -21.93
CA LEU A 135 -1.70 -2.88 -21.69
C LEU A 135 -1.01 -1.66 -21.05
N ASP A 136 -0.32 -0.86 -21.87
CA ASP A 136 0.50 0.28 -21.42
C ASP A 136 -0.26 1.26 -20.50
N GLU A 137 -1.54 1.51 -20.80
CA GLU A 137 -2.40 2.35 -19.98
C GLU A 137 -2.66 1.73 -18.61
N GLU A 138 -2.97 0.43 -18.56
CA GLU A 138 -3.21 -0.30 -17.32
C GLU A 138 -1.92 -0.43 -16.49
N PHE A 139 -0.76 -0.57 -17.13
CA PHE A 139 0.53 -0.52 -16.44
C PHE A 139 0.79 0.85 -15.82
N THR A 140 0.41 1.93 -16.51
CA THR A 140 0.51 3.29 -15.96
C THR A 140 -0.42 3.47 -14.76
N LYS A 141 -1.69 3.05 -14.87
CA LYS A 141 -2.65 3.06 -13.76
C LYS A 141 -2.13 2.25 -12.58
N TRP A 142 -1.57 1.06 -12.84
CA TRP A 142 -1.00 0.18 -11.83
C TRP A 142 0.16 0.81 -11.07
N LYS A 143 1.08 1.48 -11.78
CA LYS A 143 2.20 2.24 -11.17
C LYS A 143 1.68 3.40 -10.31
N ASN A 144 0.69 4.15 -10.79
CA ASN A 144 0.06 5.25 -10.05
C ASN A 144 -0.56 4.76 -8.73
N PHE A 145 -1.32 3.68 -8.81
CA PHE A 145 -2.00 3.07 -7.67
C PHE A 145 -1.02 2.47 -6.65
N ASN A 146 -0.02 1.71 -7.10
CA ASN A 146 1.00 1.16 -6.20
C ASN A 146 1.80 2.25 -5.50
N SER A 147 2.18 3.32 -6.21
CA SER A 147 2.86 4.47 -5.59
C SER A 147 2.03 5.09 -4.49
N PHE A 148 0.74 5.36 -4.74
CA PHE A 148 -0.16 5.89 -3.72
C PHE A 148 -0.25 4.97 -2.50
N VAL A 149 -0.49 3.68 -2.72
CA VAL A 149 -0.67 2.71 -1.62
C VAL A 149 0.62 2.54 -0.83
N ALA A 150 1.78 2.46 -1.49
CA ALA A 150 3.09 2.40 -0.82
C ALA A 150 3.35 3.63 0.05
N ARG A 151 3.05 4.82 -0.48
CA ARG A 151 3.25 6.08 0.25
C ARG A 151 2.26 6.27 1.40
N VAL A 152 1.06 5.71 1.31
CA VAL A 152 0.14 5.67 2.45
C VAL A 152 0.64 4.67 3.50
N THR A 153 1.12 3.49 3.10
CA THR A 153 1.74 2.52 4.03
C THR A 153 2.91 3.14 4.80
N SER A 154 3.76 3.93 4.14
CA SER A 154 4.91 4.58 4.79
C SER A 154 4.54 5.64 5.83
N THR A 155 3.26 6.06 5.91
CA THR A 155 2.74 6.89 7.02
C THR A 155 2.44 6.10 8.30
N GLY A 156 2.79 4.81 8.34
CA GLY A 156 2.50 3.92 9.46
C GLY A 156 1.04 3.44 9.49
N PHE A 157 0.31 3.53 8.36
CA PHE A 157 -1.01 2.92 8.22
C PHE A 157 -0.86 1.43 7.88
N ALA A 158 -1.20 0.55 8.84
CA ALA A 158 -0.73 -0.83 8.85
C ALA A 158 -1.81 -1.94 8.79
N PRO A 159 -2.57 -2.06 7.67
CA PRO A 159 -3.15 -3.34 7.27
C PRO A 159 -2.55 -3.94 5.99
N TRP A 160 -1.44 -3.40 5.45
CA TRP A 160 -1.10 -3.54 4.02
C TRP A 160 0.15 -4.34 3.67
N LEU A 161 0.80 -5.02 4.61
CA LEU A 161 2.05 -5.76 4.35
C LEU A 161 1.95 -6.85 3.29
N SER A 162 0.76 -7.37 3.02
CA SER A 162 0.61 -8.35 1.95
C SER A 162 0.89 -7.77 0.56
N PHE A 163 0.58 -6.49 0.33
CA PHE A 163 0.77 -5.85 -0.97
C PHE A 163 2.25 -5.77 -1.40
N PRO A 164 3.18 -5.20 -0.61
CA PRO A 164 4.60 -5.19 -1.00
C PRO A 164 5.15 -6.59 -1.19
N ILE A 165 4.76 -7.55 -0.34
CA ILE A 165 5.26 -8.94 -0.44
C ILE A 165 4.78 -9.60 -1.73
N TRP A 166 3.53 -9.40 -2.14
CA TRP A 166 3.05 -9.91 -3.42
C TRP A 166 3.79 -9.30 -4.60
N GLN A 167 4.01 -7.98 -4.60
CA GLN A 167 4.69 -7.31 -5.69
C GLN A 167 6.18 -7.71 -5.79
N LEU A 168 6.86 -7.84 -4.64
CA LEU A 168 8.23 -8.35 -4.58
C LEU A 168 8.31 -9.80 -5.06
N ARG A 169 7.35 -10.65 -4.68
CA ARG A 169 7.26 -12.03 -5.19
C ARG A 169 7.11 -12.04 -6.70
N THR A 170 6.10 -11.34 -7.24
CA THR A 170 5.81 -11.31 -8.68
C THR A 170 7.01 -10.81 -9.51
N ALA A 171 7.75 -9.82 -9.01
CA ALA A 171 8.88 -9.24 -9.73
C ALA A 171 10.20 -10.03 -9.58
N LEU A 172 10.45 -10.65 -8.42
CA LEU A 172 11.79 -11.13 -8.05
C LEU A 172 11.86 -12.65 -7.85
N GLU A 173 10.75 -13.28 -7.48
CA GLU A 173 10.68 -14.71 -7.14
C GLU A 173 10.02 -15.57 -8.24
N GLU A 174 9.47 -14.94 -9.27
CA GLU A 174 8.96 -15.61 -10.47
C GLU A 174 10.00 -15.57 -11.61
N PRO A 175 9.95 -16.52 -12.58
CA PRO A 175 10.74 -16.42 -13.80
C PRO A 175 10.52 -15.08 -14.51
N PRO A 176 11.59 -14.39 -14.95
CA PRO A 176 11.45 -13.09 -15.57
C PRO A 176 10.74 -13.19 -16.92
N VAL A 177 9.85 -12.23 -17.17
CA VAL A 177 9.27 -11.98 -18.50
C VAL A 177 10.09 -10.88 -19.19
N LYS A 178 9.74 -10.55 -20.44
CA LYS A 178 10.40 -9.48 -21.21
C LYS A 178 9.47 -8.29 -21.39
N GLY A 179 10.06 -7.14 -21.72
CA GLY A 179 9.34 -5.96 -22.17
C GLY A 179 8.55 -5.26 -21.07
N SER A 180 7.47 -4.60 -21.47
CA SER A 180 6.71 -3.65 -20.67
C SER A 180 6.12 -4.26 -19.38
N ALA A 181 5.74 -5.54 -19.41
CA ALA A 181 5.26 -6.25 -18.22
C ALA A 181 6.36 -6.39 -17.15
N MET A 182 7.60 -6.74 -17.56
CA MET A 182 8.73 -6.84 -16.63
C MET A 182 9.13 -5.46 -16.10
N ASP A 183 9.11 -4.44 -16.96
CA ASP A 183 9.33 -3.05 -16.58
C ASP A 183 8.32 -2.60 -15.51
N CYS A 184 7.05 -2.93 -15.69
CA CYS A 184 6.01 -2.61 -14.73
C CYS A 184 6.24 -3.30 -13.38
N ARG A 185 6.50 -4.62 -13.38
CA ARG A 185 6.79 -5.41 -12.17
C ARG A 185 7.97 -4.85 -11.40
N LEU A 186 9.09 -4.60 -12.08
CA LEU A 186 10.31 -4.07 -11.47
C LEU A 186 10.15 -2.65 -10.95
N TRP A 187 9.42 -1.80 -11.69
CA TRP A 187 9.12 -0.44 -11.24
C TRP A 187 8.30 -0.46 -9.95
N VAL A 188 7.27 -1.30 -9.89
CA VAL A 188 6.37 -1.40 -8.72
C VAL A 188 7.09 -1.99 -7.51
N ALA A 189 7.85 -3.09 -7.71
CA ALA A 189 8.65 -3.68 -6.64
C ALA A 189 9.68 -2.67 -6.09
N SER A 190 10.32 -1.90 -6.97
CA SER A 190 11.27 -0.85 -6.56
C SER A 190 10.56 0.25 -5.76
N GLU A 191 9.36 0.67 -6.17
CA GLU A 191 8.58 1.70 -5.47
C GLU A 191 8.25 1.31 -4.02
N TRP A 192 7.84 0.05 -3.82
CA TRP A 192 7.59 -0.48 -2.49
C TRP A 192 8.85 -0.49 -1.61
N ILE A 193 10.02 -0.82 -2.16
CA ILE A 193 11.27 -0.74 -1.42
C ILE A 193 11.62 0.71 -1.09
N ILE A 194 11.55 1.63 -2.06
CA ILE A 194 11.88 3.05 -1.86
C ILE A 194 11.09 3.64 -0.68
N HIS A 195 9.79 3.37 -0.64
CA HIS A 195 8.90 3.96 0.39
C HIS A 195 8.77 3.14 1.66
N CYS A 196 8.86 1.81 1.60
CA CYS A 196 8.48 0.93 2.71
C CYS A 196 9.59 -0.02 3.17
N ALA A 197 10.84 0.13 2.71
CA ALA A 197 11.94 -0.77 3.10
C ALA A 197 12.08 -0.96 4.61
N ASP A 198 11.95 0.10 5.40
CA ASP A 198 11.98 0.07 6.86
C ASP A 198 10.86 -0.79 7.45
N ILE A 199 9.62 -0.56 7.03
CA ILE A 199 8.44 -1.31 7.48
C ILE A 199 8.58 -2.79 7.08
N ILE A 200 8.90 -3.04 5.80
CA ILE A 200 9.09 -4.39 5.27
C ILE A 200 10.18 -5.12 6.06
N PHE A 201 11.31 -4.45 6.33
CA PHE A 201 12.43 -5.06 7.04
C PHE A 201 12.09 -5.35 8.51
N GLU A 202 11.44 -4.42 9.21
CA GLU A 202 11.01 -4.58 10.61
C GLU A 202 10.03 -5.76 10.74
N ASP A 203 9.03 -5.83 9.86
CA ASP A 203 8.00 -6.87 9.91
C ASP A 203 8.56 -8.25 9.54
N ILE A 204 9.40 -8.33 8.51
CA ILE A 204 10.10 -9.56 8.14
C ILE A 204 10.99 -10.08 9.27
N SER A 205 11.51 -9.18 10.12
CA SER A 205 12.36 -9.54 11.25
C SER A 205 11.57 -9.95 12.51
N SER A 206 10.30 -9.54 12.61
CA SER A 206 9.47 -9.69 13.81
C SER A 206 8.40 -10.78 13.71
N LEU A 207 8.02 -11.22 12.51
CA LEU A 207 6.98 -12.22 12.28
C LEU A 207 7.46 -13.64 12.62
N LYS A 208 7.11 -14.13 13.81
CA LYS A 208 7.45 -15.50 14.28
C LYS A 208 6.28 -16.47 14.27
N ASP A 209 5.04 -15.98 14.33
CA ASP A 209 3.83 -16.81 14.40
C ASP A 209 2.75 -16.28 13.45
N LEU A 210 2.74 -16.77 12.21
CA LEU A 210 1.71 -16.43 11.22
C LEU A 210 0.56 -17.44 11.29
N ASP A 211 -0.68 -16.96 11.27
CA ASP A 211 -1.81 -17.85 11.00
C ASP A 211 -1.70 -18.47 9.59
N GLU A 212 -2.29 -19.64 9.37
CA GLU A 212 -2.17 -20.36 8.09
C GLU A 212 -2.62 -19.54 6.88
N GLY A 213 -3.66 -18.71 7.04
CA GLY A 213 -4.16 -17.85 5.97
C GLY A 213 -3.16 -16.77 5.59
N LEU A 214 -2.55 -16.13 6.59
CA LEU A 214 -1.50 -15.13 6.38
C LEU A 214 -0.22 -15.77 5.84
N ALA A 215 0.17 -16.94 6.34
CA ALA A 215 1.29 -17.71 5.82
C ALA A 215 1.12 -18.08 4.33
N ARG A 216 -0.09 -18.50 3.91
CA ARG A 216 -0.40 -18.74 2.50
C ARG A 216 -0.35 -17.46 1.66
N SER A 217 -0.89 -16.35 2.18
CA SER A 217 -0.86 -15.06 1.50
C SER A 217 0.57 -14.59 1.21
N LEU A 218 1.47 -14.80 2.18
CA LEU A 218 2.86 -14.33 2.15
C LEU A 218 3.84 -15.39 1.62
N SER A 219 3.34 -16.47 1.01
CA SER A 219 4.18 -17.54 0.46
C SER A 219 5.23 -17.01 -0.51
N ALA A 220 6.34 -17.72 -0.61
CA ALA A 220 7.37 -17.43 -1.59
C ALA A 220 7.02 -17.95 -2.99
N GLY A 221 7.58 -17.31 -4.01
CA GLY A 221 7.55 -17.75 -5.39
C GLY A 221 8.59 -18.85 -5.68
N PRO A 222 8.51 -19.47 -6.86
CA PRO A 222 9.24 -20.69 -7.20
C PRO A 222 10.76 -20.53 -7.29
N LEU A 223 11.29 -19.32 -7.47
CA LEU A 223 12.74 -19.08 -7.53
C LEU A 223 13.39 -18.94 -6.15
N TYR A 224 12.62 -18.82 -5.08
CA TYR A 224 13.15 -18.75 -3.72
C TYR A 224 13.04 -20.12 -3.03
N ASP A 225 14.19 -20.71 -2.73
CA ASP A 225 14.34 -22.03 -2.08
C ASP A 225 14.65 -21.94 -0.57
N GLY A 226 14.66 -20.73 -0.02
CA GLY A 226 14.94 -20.50 1.39
C GLY A 226 13.85 -21.06 2.31
N LYS A 227 14.25 -21.44 3.53
CA LYS A 227 13.36 -22.13 4.47
C LYS A 227 12.36 -21.20 5.15
N ALA A 228 12.75 -19.95 5.36
CA ALA A 228 11.92 -18.96 6.05
C ALA A 228 10.99 -18.25 5.05
N LEU A 229 9.68 -18.26 5.34
CA LEU A 229 8.67 -17.51 4.58
C LEU A 229 8.98 -16.01 4.56
N LEU A 230 9.41 -15.48 5.71
CA LEU A 230 9.91 -14.12 5.84
C LEU A 230 11.18 -14.20 6.70
N GLY A 231 12.24 -13.57 6.24
CA GLY A 231 13.45 -13.37 7.03
C GLY A 231 14.54 -12.66 6.25
N ALA A 232 15.68 -12.44 6.91
CA ALA A 232 16.86 -11.83 6.32
C ALA A 232 17.36 -12.58 5.07
N GLU A 233 17.12 -13.88 4.97
CA GLU A 233 17.43 -14.68 3.77
C GLU A 233 16.62 -14.22 2.54
N ARG A 234 15.30 -14.06 2.70
CA ARG A 234 14.40 -13.60 1.63
C ARG A 234 14.68 -12.16 1.22
N TRP A 235 14.99 -11.30 2.19
CA TRP A 235 15.45 -9.93 1.92
C TRP A 235 16.72 -9.88 1.08
N LYS A 236 17.77 -10.64 1.46
CA LYS A 236 19.01 -10.75 0.69
C LYS A 236 18.77 -11.33 -0.70
N PHE A 237 17.84 -12.29 -0.82
CA PHE A 237 17.41 -12.83 -2.10
C PHE A 237 16.84 -11.73 -3.00
N TRP A 238 15.89 -10.91 -2.51
CA TRP A 238 15.33 -9.80 -3.29
C TRP A 238 16.38 -8.80 -3.75
N LYS A 239 17.27 -8.40 -2.85
CA LYS A 239 18.37 -7.47 -3.17
C LYS A 239 19.27 -8.01 -4.30
N ARG A 240 19.61 -9.30 -4.22
CA ARG A 240 20.36 -9.99 -5.28
C ARG A 240 19.59 -10.02 -6.60
N ARG A 241 18.29 -10.36 -6.57
CA ARG A 241 17.44 -10.42 -7.77
C ARG A 241 17.31 -9.07 -8.46
N PHE A 242 17.13 -7.98 -7.72
CA PHE A 242 17.18 -6.63 -8.29
C PHE A 242 18.49 -6.37 -9.05
N SER A 243 19.63 -6.73 -8.45
CA SER A 243 20.95 -6.55 -9.07
C SER A 243 21.12 -7.38 -10.35
N GLU A 244 20.71 -8.66 -10.32
CA GLU A 244 20.76 -9.56 -11.47
C GLU A 244 19.87 -9.08 -12.62
N LEU A 245 18.63 -8.71 -12.32
CA LEU A 245 17.66 -8.25 -13.31
C LEU A 245 18.07 -6.90 -13.94
N ASN A 246 18.67 -6.00 -13.15
CA ASN A 246 19.21 -4.75 -13.67
C ASN A 246 20.42 -4.98 -14.59
N ALA A 247 21.30 -5.93 -14.25
CA ALA A 247 22.44 -6.32 -15.10
C ALA A 247 21.99 -6.97 -16.42
N ASP A 248 20.85 -7.67 -16.40
CA ASP A 248 20.22 -8.27 -17.58
C ASP A 248 19.22 -7.34 -18.30
N SER A 249 19.18 -6.05 -17.96
CA SER A 249 18.25 -5.06 -18.54
C SER A 249 18.16 -5.09 -20.07
N GLY A 250 19.30 -5.16 -20.75
CA GLY A 250 19.33 -5.26 -22.22
C GLY A 250 18.75 -6.57 -22.78
N LYS A 251 18.81 -7.68 -22.05
CA LYS A 251 18.22 -8.97 -22.46
C LYS A 251 16.72 -9.03 -22.16
N LEU A 252 16.30 -8.35 -21.10
CA LEU A 252 14.92 -8.25 -20.65
C LEU A 252 14.15 -7.12 -21.34
N GLU A 253 14.84 -6.30 -22.13
CA GLU A 253 14.28 -5.19 -22.90
C GLU A 253 13.68 -4.12 -21.96
N LEU A 254 14.38 -3.84 -20.86
CA LEU A 254 13.93 -2.88 -19.84
C LEU A 254 14.19 -1.43 -20.23
N ASP A 255 13.29 -0.53 -19.82
CA ASP A 255 13.50 0.91 -19.89
C ASP A 255 14.60 1.37 -18.91
N ASN A 256 15.45 2.31 -19.35
CA ASN A 256 16.50 2.91 -18.52
C ASN A 256 15.95 3.57 -17.23
N ALA A 257 14.74 4.10 -17.26
CA ALA A 257 14.08 4.68 -16.10
C ALA A 257 13.84 3.62 -15.00
N VAL A 258 13.52 2.38 -15.38
CA VAL A 258 13.36 1.26 -14.45
C VAL A 258 14.71 0.90 -13.84
N SER A 259 15.79 0.85 -14.64
CA SER A 259 17.14 0.63 -14.12
C SER A 259 17.55 1.65 -13.05
N ASN A 260 17.31 2.94 -13.27
CA ASN A 260 17.59 3.97 -12.26
C ASN A 260 16.80 3.76 -10.97
N ARG A 261 15.53 3.34 -11.10
CA ARG A 261 14.67 3.07 -9.96
C ARG A 261 15.08 1.85 -9.16
N ILE A 262 15.57 0.80 -9.84
CA ILE A 262 16.14 -0.38 -9.17
C ILE A 262 17.38 0.02 -8.36
N LEU A 263 18.24 0.89 -8.90
CA LEU A 263 19.41 1.38 -8.16
C LEU A 263 19.01 2.17 -6.91
N GLU A 264 17.99 3.01 -7.00
CA GLU A 264 17.44 3.73 -5.83
C GLU A 264 16.88 2.76 -4.77
N ALA A 265 16.15 1.73 -5.19
CA ALA A 265 15.67 0.67 -4.31
C ALA A 265 16.83 -0.08 -3.62
N LEU A 266 17.87 -0.45 -4.36
CA LEU A 266 19.07 -1.09 -3.80
C LEU A 266 19.77 -0.20 -2.78
N GLU A 267 19.94 1.10 -3.07
CA GLU A 267 20.52 2.06 -2.13
C GLU A 267 19.65 2.16 -0.85
N ARG A 268 18.33 2.16 -0.99
CA ARG A 268 17.41 2.16 0.15
C ARG A 268 17.58 0.90 1.00
N MET A 269 17.73 -0.27 0.37
CA MET A 269 17.98 -1.53 1.08
C MET A 269 19.33 -1.51 1.83
N ASP A 270 20.39 -1.00 1.21
CA ASP A 270 21.70 -0.83 1.83
C ASP A 270 21.62 0.05 3.08
N LYS A 271 20.92 1.18 3.00
CA LYS A 271 20.73 2.10 4.14
C LYS A 271 20.05 1.43 5.34
N ILE A 272 19.05 0.57 5.09
CA ILE A 272 18.36 -0.17 6.16
C ILE A 272 19.32 -1.15 6.84
N GLU A 273 20.09 -1.91 6.06
CA GLU A 273 21.04 -2.89 6.60
C GLU A 273 22.15 -2.23 7.43
N ILE A 274 22.67 -1.08 6.97
CA ILE A 274 23.69 -0.31 7.71
C ILE A 274 23.11 0.24 9.01
N GLY A 275 21.93 0.86 8.98
CA GLY A 275 21.29 1.41 10.18
C GLY A 275 20.99 0.35 11.25
N GLN A 276 20.72 -0.89 10.84
CA GLN A 276 20.57 -2.04 11.75
C GLN A 276 21.90 -2.45 12.42
N LEU A 277 23.00 -2.43 11.68
CA LEU A 277 24.32 -2.76 12.24
C LEU A 277 24.76 -1.70 13.25
N GLU A 278 24.53 -0.41 12.95
CA GLU A 278 24.86 0.69 13.87
C GLU A 278 24.02 0.63 15.16
N THR A 279 22.71 0.40 15.05
CA THR A 279 21.83 0.27 16.22
C THR A 279 22.12 -0.98 17.07
N SER A 280 22.51 -2.09 16.43
CA SER A 280 22.94 -3.31 17.15
C SER A 280 24.25 -3.08 17.90
N ASN A 281 25.26 -2.49 17.25
CA ASN A 281 26.54 -2.15 17.88
C ASN A 281 26.40 -1.16 19.05
N GLU A 282 25.52 -0.16 18.93
CA GLU A 282 25.21 0.75 20.04
C GLU A 282 24.51 0.06 21.21
N THR A 283 23.60 -0.89 20.91
CA THR A 283 22.89 -1.65 21.92
C THR A 283 23.83 -2.59 22.67
N GLU A 284 24.74 -3.27 21.95
CA GLU A 284 25.79 -4.09 22.52
C GLU A 284 26.76 -3.25 23.38
N ALA A 285 27.22 -2.09 22.88
CA ALA A 285 28.07 -1.19 23.65
C ALA A 285 27.38 -0.64 24.93
N ARG A 286 26.06 -0.38 24.88
CA ARG A 286 25.26 0.02 26.05
C ARG A 286 25.03 -1.15 27.02
N GLN A 287 24.87 -2.38 26.53
CA GLN A 287 24.76 -3.58 27.37
C GLN A 287 26.10 -3.92 28.04
N GLU A 288 27.22 -3.77 27.35
CA GLU A 288 28.56 -3.92 27.92
C GLU A 288 28.88 -2.81 28.95
N GLY A 289 28.38 -1.58 28.74
CA GLY A 289 28.45 -0.50 29.71
C GLY A 289 27.49 -0.62 30.90
N SER A 290 26.41 -1.40 30.77
CA SER A 290 25.35 -1.55 31.80
C SER A 290 25.35 -2.89 32.52
N ALA A 291 26.32 -3.78 32.25
CA ALA A 291 26.59 -4.99 33.04
C ALA A 291 26.99 -4.72 34.52
N SER A 292 26.72 -3.51 35.04
CA SER A 292 26.78 -3.12 36.45
C SER A 292 25.41 -2.82 37.08
N ALA A 293 24.27 -2.95 36.40
CA ALA A 293 22.96 -2.81 37.04
C ALA A 293 21.86 -3.67 36.40
N SER A 294 21.15 -4.41 37.26
CA SER A 294 20.21 -5.48 36.93
C SER A 294 18.85 -5.03 36.35
N SER A 295 18.38 -5.81 35.36
CA SER A 295 17.05 -6.42 35.17
C SER A 295 15.77 -5.62 35.49
N SER A 296 14.96 -5.33 34.46
CA SER A 296 13.52 -5.65 34.48
C SER A 296 12.92 -5.67 33.07
N SER A 297 12.00 -6.62 32.87
CA SER A 297 11.23 -6.94 31.66
C SER A 297 10.14 -5.92 31.30
N HIS A 298 9.94 -5.65 30.01
CA HIS A 298 8.68 -5.13 29.48
C HIS A 298 8.24 -5.90 28.22
N LEU A 299 7.05 -6.48 28.30
CA LEU A 299 6.29 -7.05 27.18
C LEU A 299 5.69 -5.89 26.35
N ASN A 300 5.80 -6.00 25.02
CA ASN A 300 5.40 -4.95 24.08
C ASN A 300 4.01 -5.23 23.47
N THR A 301 3.14 -4.22 23.49
CA THR A 301 1.69 -4.27 23.21
C THR A 301 1.36 -4.18 21.72
N ARG A 302 1.94 -5.04 20.88
CA ARG A 302 1.76 -4.98 19.40
C ARG A 302 1.01 -6.17 18.79
N GLN A 303 0.20 -6.86 19.60
CA GLN A 303 -0.52 -8.09 19.19
C GLN A 303 -2.05 -7.92 19.02
N LEU A 304 -2.57 -6.69 18.94
CA LEU A 304 -4.01 -6.42 19.03
C LEU A 304 -4.74 -6.04 17.73
N LEU A 305 -4.10 -6.14 16.56
CA LEU A 305 -4.75 -5.81 15.26
C LEU A 305 -5.01 -7.00 14.33
N LEU A 306 -4.86 -8.24 14.81
CA LEU A 306 -5.13 -9.46 14.01
C LEU A 306 -6.42 -10.20 14.41
N LEU A 307 -7.30 -9.58 15.19
CA LEU A 307 -8.55 -10.19 15.64
C LEU A 307 -9.77 -9.38 15.22
N ASP A 308 -10.06 -9.36 13.91
CA ASP A 308 -11.47 -9.29 13.48
C ASP A 308 -11.75 -10.11 12.21
N LYS A 309 -11.28 -11.36 12.21
CA LYS A 309 -11.67 -12.38 11.22
C LYS A 309 -13.08 -12.95 11.47
N SER A 310 -13.77 -12.60 12.56
CA SER A 310 -15.08 -13.19 12.88
C SER A 310 -16.23 -12.65 11.99
N VAL A 311 -16.02 -11.47 11.39
CA VAL A 311 -16.93 -10.88 10.41
C VAL A 311 -16.74 -11.51 9.01
N TYR A 312 -15.56 -12.08 8.74
CA TYR A 312 -15.16 -12.59 7.42
C TYR A 312 -15.91 -13.85 6.93
N GLU A 313 -16.44 -14.69 7.83
CA GLU A 313 -17.09 -15.96 7.42
C GLU A 313 -18.61 -15.89 7.29
N LYS A 314 -19.28 -14.90 7.89
CA LYS A 314 -20.76 -14.80 7.84
C LYS A 314 -21.33 -14.06 6.64
N ALA A 315 -20.53 -13.19 5.99
CA ALA A 315 -21.01 -12.44 4.83
C ALA A 315 -20.97 -13.25 3.52
N PHE A 316 -20.09 -14.26 3.40
CA PHE A 316 -19.89 -15.00 2.14
C PHE A 316 -20.69 -16.32 2.02
N THR A 317 -21.39 -16.77 3.06
CA THR A 317 -22.21 -18.00 2.98
C THR A 317 -23.63 -17.79 2.46
N LYS A 318 -24.04 -16.57 2.08
CA LYS A 318 -25.43 -16.28 1.70
C LYS A 318 -25.70 -15.87 0.26
N THR A 319 -24.72 -15.94 -0.64
CA THR A 319 -24.91 -15.58 -2.06
C THR A 319 -24.59 -16.70 -3.04
N LEU A 320 -24.63 -17.96 -2.58
CA LEU A 320 -24.62 -19.15 -3.44
C LEU A 320 -25.60 -20.21 -2.91
N THR A 321 -26.90 -19.91 -3.08
CA THR A 321 -27.99 -20.88 -3.26
C THR A 321 -29.09 -20.20 -4.06
#